data_AF-D6PKY7-F1
#
_entry.id   AF-D6PKY7-F1
#
_cell.length_a   1.000
_cell.length_b   1.000
_cell.length_c   1.000
_cell.angle_alpha   90.00
_cell.angle_beta   90.00
_cell.angle_gamma   90.00
#
_symmetry.space_group_name_H-M   'P 1'
#
loop_
_entity.id
_entity.type
_entity.pdbx_description
1 polymer ?
#
loop_
_entity_poly.entity_id
_entity_poly.type
_entity_poly.pdbx_seq_one_letter_code
_entity_poly.pdbx_strand_id
1 'polypeptide(L)'
;MAQYLLIDRDTKQDFDMSVRKKIIVYSLLFTGSVVLGACAPNGQFMNPLTITDATPAAHLDSKHSLESSSALLNERRAAETSKYYVPSVTAIGFSSIAIQPSKSLNQRRLMAIRAAKLDAYRNLTEQLHGIYIQGETTIGEAVLTSDKLGAALRGTVIGARTVKIEPTGSDTYQVELAVSQAHVDRLIRAYRNGLL
;
A
#
# COMPACT_ATOMS: atom_id res chain seq x y z
N MET A 1 -34.98 -18.45 41.09
CA MET A 1 -34.12 -17.40 40.50
C MET A 1 -33.09 -18.07 39.62
N ALA A 2 -33.26 -17.96 38.30
CA ALA A 2 -32.34 -18.23 37.18
C ALA A 2 -32.99 -19.12 36.10
N GLN A 3 -33.35 -18.45 35.01
CA GLN A 3 -34.16 -18.91 33.89
C GLN A 3 -33.36 -18.61 32.61
N TYR A 4 -33.35 -19.56 31.65
CA TYR A 4 -33.09 -19.40 30.20
C TYR A 4 -31.65 -19.05 29.76
N LEU A 5 -31.08 -19.45 28.60
CA LEU A 5 -31.65 -19.94 27.33
C LEU A 5 -30.56 -20.69 26.52
N LEU A 6 -30.98 -21.77 25.85
CA LEU A 6 -30.32 -22.51 24.77
C LEU A 6 -29.78 -21.57 23.66
N ILE A 7 -28.51 -21.75 23.28
CA ILE A 7 -27.99 -21.23 22.01
C ILE A 7 -27.98 -22.38 21.01
N ASP A 8 -28.77 -22.15 19.97
CA ASP A 8 -29.10 -22.99 18.84
C ASP A 8 -27.86 -23.43 18.03
N ARG A 9 -27.76 -24.73 17.73
CA ARG A 9 -26.65 -25.33 16.97
C ARG A 9 -26.93 -25.41 15.46
N ASP A 10 -28.13 -25.03 15.03
CA ASP A 10 -28.64 -25.35 13.69
C ASP A 10 -28.14 -24.40 12.59
N THR A 11 -27.93 -23.12 12.91
CA THR A 11 -27.55 -22.08 11.91
C THR A 11 -26.18 -22.29 11.26
N LYS A 12 -25.32 -23.15 11.82
CA LYS A 12 -23.97 -23.38 11.27
C LYS A 12 -23.96 -24.39 10.11
N GLN A 13 -24.96 -25.29 10.02
CA GLN A 13 -25.00 -26.31 8.97
C GLN A 13 -25.53 -25.75 7.63
N ASP A 14 -26.43 -24.77 7.66
CA ASP A 14 -27.00 -24.18 6.44
C ASP A 14 -26.00 -23.32 5.63
N PHE A 15 -25.02 -22.71 6.31
CA PHE A 15 -24.03 -21.86 5.64
C PHE A 15 -23.03 -22.67 4.80
N ASP A 16 -22.67 -23.89 5.23
CA ASP A 16 -21.66 -24.72 4.55
C ASP A 16 -22.18 -25.28 3.21
N MET A 17 -23.49 -25.56 3.09
CA MET A 17 -24.06 -26.09 1.84
C MET A 17 -24.16 -25.05 0.71
N SER A 18 -24.33 -23.77 1.03
CA SER A 18 -24.47 -22.69 0.04
C SER A 18 -23.14 -22.30 -0.62
N VAL A 19 -22.04 -22.34 0.14
CA VAL A 19 -20.70 -22.00 -0.37
C VAL A 19 -20.16 -23.09 -1.30
N ARG A 20 -20.43 -24.36 -0.98
CA ARG A 20 -20.02 -25.51 -1.82
C ARG A 20 -20.66 -25.49 -3.20
N LYS A 21 -21.92 -25.04 -3.33
CA LYS A 21 -22.59 -24.88 -4.64
C LYS A 21 -21.99 -23.74 -5.48
N LYS A 22 -21.55 -22.65 -4.85
CA LYS A 22 -20.95 -21.50 -5.58
C LYS A 22 -19.55 -21.79 -6.11
N ILE A 23 -18.77 -22.63 -5.44
CA ILE A 23 -17.41 -23.02 -5.85
C ILE A 23 -17.43 -23.94 -7.09
N ILE A 24 -18.43 -24.82 -7.21
CA ILE A 24 -18.54 -25.76 -8.34
C ILE A 24 -18.92 -25.07 -9.66
N VAL A 25 -19.61 -23.93 -9.60
CA VAL A 25 -20.09 -23.21 -10.80
C VAL A 25 -19.01 -22.33 -11.44
N TYR A 26 -17.99 -21.91 -10.68
CA TYR A 26 -16.98 -20.96 -11.17
C TYR A 26 -15.74 -21.59 -11.83
N SER A 27 -15.62 -22.93 -11.85
CA SER A 27 -14.42 -23.63 -12.32
C SER A 27 -14.42 -24.04 -13.80
N LEU A 28 -15.46 -23.69 -14.58
CA LEU A 28 -15.68 -24.29 -15.91
C LEU A 28 -15.58 -23.34 -17.12
N LEU A 29 -15.11 -22.10 -16.99
CA LEU A 29 -15.10 -21.15 -18.12
C LEU A 29 -13.84 -20.27 -18.22
N PHE A 30 -12.64 -20.87 -18.28
CA PHE A 30 -11.46 -20.13 -18.74
C PHE A 30 -10.41 -21.01 -19.42
N THR A 31 -10.77 -21.61 -20.55
CA THR A 31 -9.80 -22.22 -21.49
C THR A 31 -9.91 -21.54 -22.85
N GLY A 32 -9.41 -20.30 -22.94
CA GLY A 32 -9.18 -19.60 -24.20
C GLY A 32 -7.70 -19.51 -24.50
N SER A 33 -7.15 -20.50 -25.22
CA SER A 33 -5.81 -20.40 -25.80
C SER A 33 -5.87 -19.56 -27.07
N VAL A 34 -5.33 -18.35 -27.01
CA VAL A 34 -5.05 -17.54 -28.21
C VAL A 34 -3.65 -17.90 -28.70
N VAL A 35 -3.61 -18.56 -29.85
CA VAL A 35 -2.40 -18.82 -30.63
C VAL A 35 -2.16 -17.60 -31.53
N LEU A 36 -1.02 -16.94 -31.37
CA LEU A 36 -0.44 -16.08 -32.40
C LEU A 36 0.94 -16.63 -32.76
N GLY A 37 1.05 -17.06 -34.02
CA GLY A 37 2.25 -17.60 -34.61
C GLY A 37 3.05 -16.57 -35.41
N ALA A 38 4.29 -16.99 -35.64
CA ALA A 38 5.22 -16.66 -36.73
C ALA A 38 5.94 -15.29 -36.71
N CYS A 39 7.28 -15.34 -36.62
CA CYS A 39 8.16 -15.02 -37.76
C CYS A 39 9.50 -15.78 -37.63
N ALA A 40 9.96 -16.33 -38.76
CA ALA A 40 11.15 -17.15 -38.92
C ALA A 40 12.46 -16.32 -38.85
N PRO A 41 13.62 -16.94 -38.52
CA PRO A 41 14.91 -16.26 -38.48
C PRO A 41 15.64 -16.44 -39.81
N ASN A 42 15.37 -15.57 -40.79
CA ASN A 42 16.19 -15.48 -42.00
C ASN A 42 16.83 -14.08 -42.07
N GLY A 43 17.83 -13.87 -41.22
CA GLY A 43 18.75 -12.75 -41.30
C GLY A 43 20.16 -13.32 -41.29
N GLN A 44 20.80 -13.38 -42.46
CA GLN A 44 22.18 -13.80 -42.57
C GLN A 44 23.06 -12.78 -41.82
N PHE A 45 23.63 -13.22 -40.71
CA PHE A 45 24.66 -12.52 -39.97
C PHE A 45 25.93 -12.49 -40.83
N MET A 46 26.13 -11.40 -41.55
CA MET A 46 27.38 -11.08 -42.22
C MET A 46 28.33 -10.55 -41.14
N ASN A 47 29.36 -11.33 -40.85
CA ASN A 47 30.42 -11.01 -39.90
C ASN A 47 31.33 -9.95 -40.55
N PRO A 48 31.44 -8.70 -40.03
CA PRO A 48 32.33 -7.70 -40.61
C PRO A 48 33.74 -7.93 -40.05
N LEU A 49 34.37 -9.03 -40.45
CA LEU A 49 35.79 -9.28 -40.21
C LEU A 49 36.48 -9.66 -41.53
N THR A 50 36.22 -8.89 -42.58
CA THR A 50 37.21 -8.70 -43.63
C THR A 50 38.22 -7.67 -43.12
N ILE A 51 39.33 -8.18 -42.61
CA ILE A 51 40.52 -7.41 -42.26
C ILE A 51 41.12 -6.91 -43.57
N THR A 52 40.72 -5.71 -43.98
CA THR A 52 41.51 -4.88 -44.90
C THR A 52 42.06 -3.73 -44.10
N ASP A 53 43.31 -3.93 -43.69
CA ASP A 53 44.38 -2.96 -43.53
C ASP A 53 44.14 -1.66 -42.74
N ALA A 54 45.06 -1.45 -41.79
CA ALA A 54 45.41 -0.20 -41.12
C ALA A 54 44.34 0.50 -40.24
N THR A 55 44.16 0.02 -39.01
CA THR A 55 43.65 0.85 -37.89
C THR A 55 44.65 0.82 -36.74
N PRO A 56 45.11 1.97 -36.22
CA PRO A 56 45.98 2.01 -35.04
C PRO A 56 45.27 1.33 -33.88
N ALA A 57 46.03 0.61 -33.04
CA ALA A 57 45.55 -0.04 -31.83
C ALA A 57 44.49 0.82 -31.12
N ALA A 58 43.35 0.20 -30.80
CA ALA A 58 42.33 0.82 -29.97
C ALA A 58 42.98 1.24 -28.65
N HIS A 59 43.39 2.50 -28.58
CA HIS A 59 43.72 3.19 -27.36
C HIS A 59 42.41 3.23 -26.57
N LEU A 60 42.26 2.27 -25.64
CA LEU A 60 41.28 2.33 -24.57
C LEU A 60 41.59 3.64 -23.82
N ASP A 61 40.96 4.72 -24.28
CA ASP A 61 41.11 6.02 -23.70
C ASP A 61 40.46 5.93 -22.34
N SER A 62 41.29 5.62 -21.34
CA SER A 62 40.90 5.43 -19.96
C SER A 62 40.06 6.61 -19.46
N LYS A 63 40.33 7.80 -19.99
CA LYS A 63 39.53 9.01 -19.80
C LYS A 63 38.07 8.81 -20.19
N HIS A 64 37.78 8.28 -21.38
CA HIS A 64 36.40 8.04 -21.84
C HIS A 64 35.64 7.01 -20.98
N SER A 65 36.33 5.97 -20.50
CA SER A 65 35.73 4.97 -19.61
C SER A 65 35.40 5.51 -18.21
N LEU A 66 36.23 6.43 -17.71
CA LEU A 66 36.02 7.13 -16.45
C LEU A 66 34.90 8.17 -16.56
N GLU A 67 34.82 8.90 -17.68
CA GLU A 67 33.72 9.82 -18.00
C GLU A 67 32.37 9.09 -18.09
N SER A 68 32.34 7.90 -18.70
CA SER A 68 31.13 7.08 -18.77
C SER A 68 30.68 6.62 -17.38
N SER A 69 31.64 6.24 -16.53
CA SER A 69 31.37 5.79 -15.16
C SER A 69 30.93 6.96 -14.27
N SER A 70 31.54 8.13 -14.41
CA SER A 70 31.17 9.33 -13.64
C SER A 70 29.78 9.85 -14.02
N ALA A 71 29.43 9.84 -15.31
CA ALA A 71 28.10 10.23 -15.78
C ALA A 71 26.99 9.33 -15.19
N LEU A 72 27.18 8.01 -15.20
CA LEU A 72 26.22 7.07 -14.61
C LEU A 72 26.09 7.23 -13.09
N LEU A 73 27.20 7.54 -12.38
CA LEU A 73 27.16 7.83 -10.96
C LEU A 73 26.45 9.15 -10.65
N ASN A 74 26.62 10.16 -11.50
CA ASN A 74 25.99 11.47 -11.33
C ASN A 74 24.48 11.40 -11.61
N GLU A 75 24.06 10.64 -12.62
CA GLU A 75 22.64 10.41 -12.93
C GLU A 75 21.97 9.60 -11.82
N ARG A 76 22.63 8.57 -11.28
CA ARG A 76 22.12 7.80 -10.13
C ARG A 76 22.00 8.68 -8.87
N ARG A 77 22.99 9.53 -8.62
CA ARG A 77 22.98 10.51 -7.51
C ARG A 77 21.91 11.59 -7.68
N ALA A 78 21.62 12.02 -8.90
CA ALA A 78 20.53 12.95 -9.21
C ALA A 78 19.15 12.28 -9.05
N ALA A 79 19.01 11.01 -9.45
CA ALA A 79 17.80 10.23 -9.23
C ALA A 79 17.54 9.98 -7.72
N GLU A 80 18.58 9.72 -6.93
CA GLU A 80 18.49 9.53 -5.47
C GLU A 80 18.16 10.82 -4.72
N THR A 81 18.62 11.99 -5.18
CA THR A 81 18.37 13.28 -4.51
C THR A 81 16.99 13.87 -4.81
N SER A 82 16.25 13.35 -5.79
CA SER A 82 14.94 13.86 -6.21
C SER A 82 13.73 13.24 -5.49
N LYS A 83 13.91 12.69 -4.28
CA LYS A 83 12.79 12.10 -3.52
C LYS A 83 11.86 13.21 -3.04
N TYR A 84 10.86 13.52 -3.86
CA TYR A 84 9.84 14.53 -3.61
C TYR A 84 9.21 14.35 -2.22
N TYR A 85 9.49 15.29 -1.31
CA TYR A 85 8.92 15.31 0.03
C TYR A 85 7.50 15.87 -0.05
N VAL A 86 6.51 14.97 0.03
CA VAL A 86 5.13 15.38 0.23
C VAL A 86 4.89 15.47 1.73
N PRO A 87 4.52 16.64 2.27
CA PRO A 87 4.19 16.74 3.68
C PRO A 87 3.01 15.81 3.98
N SER A 88 3.21 14.89 4.93
CA SER A 88 2.24 13.87 5.29
C SER A 88 2.17 13.66 6.79
N VAL A 89 0.97 13.35 7.28
CA VAL A 89 0.74 12.88 8.64
C VAL A 89 0.90 11.36 8.64
N THR A 90 1.73 10.85 9.54
CA THR A 90 2.06 9.42 9.62
C THR A 90 1.65 8.84 10.96
N ALA A 91 1.14 7.62 10.96
CA ALA A 91 0.81 6.89 12.17
C ALA A 91 1.29 5.45 12.10
N ILE A 92 1.70 4.93 13.25
CA ILE A 92 2.19 3.57 13.40
C ILE A 92 1.19 2.81 14.26
N GLY A 93 0.95 1.54 13.92
CA GLY A 93 0.18 0.62 14.73
C GLY A 93 0.87 -0.72 14.90
N PHE A 94 0.54 -1.39 16.00
CA PHE A 94 1.20 -2.62 16.41
C PHE A 94 0.20 -3.75 16.67
N SER A 95 0.61 -4.98 16.40
CA SER A 95 -0.15 -6.14 16.85
C SER A 95 0.69 -7.40 16.96
N SER A 96 0.44 -8.19 18.00
CA SER A 96 1.09 -9.48 18.24
C SER A 96 0.43 -10.60 17.43
N ILE A 97 1.25 -11.56 16.96
CA ILE A 97 0.85 -12.77 16.25
C ILE A 97 0.32 -13.82 17.25
N ALA A 98 0.88 -13.90 18.46
CA ALA A 98 0.46 -14.84 19.50
C ALA A 98 -1.00 -14.68 19.91
N ILE A 99 -1.50 -13.44 20.01
CA ILE A 99 -2.86 -13.14 20.48
C ILE A 99 -3.95 -13.39 19.42
N GLN A 100 -3.59 -13.62 18.16
CA GLN A 100 -4.56 -13.69 17.07
C GLN A 100 -5.34 -15.02 17.07
N PRO A 101 -6.66 -14.99 16.82
CA PRO A 101 -7.50 -16.19 16.86
C PRO A 101 -7.34 -17.02 15.59
N SER A 102 -6.28 -17.81 15.49
CA SER A 102 -6.16 -18.89 14.50
C SER A 102 -5.19 -19.98 14.93
N LYS A 103 -5.46 -21.21 14.47
CA LYS A 103 -4.56 -22.35 14.65
C LYS A 103 -3.36 -22.32 13.70
N SER A 104 -3.47 -21.66 12.55
CA SER A 104 -2.40 -21.57 11.55
C SER A 104 -1.53 -20.34 11.79
N LEU A 105 -0.20 -20.53 11.84
CA LEU A 105 0.75 -19.43 12.01
C LEU A 105 0.63 -18.39 10.88
N ASN A 106 0.51 -18.85 9.63
CA ASN A 106 0.39 -17.95 8.48
C ASN A 106 -0.89 -17.12 8.56
N GLN A 107 -2.00 -17.71 9.00
CA GLN A 107 -3.25 -16.98 9.19
C GLN A 107 -3.15 -15.99 10.36
N ARG A 108 -2.51 -16.37 11.47
CA ARG A 108 -2.25 -15.46 12.60
C ARG A 108 -1.39 -14.26 12.17
N ARG A 109 -0.38 -14.46 11.32
CA ARG A 109 0.44 -13.36 10.77
C ARG A 109 -0.40 -12.37 9.96
N LEU A 110 -1.25 -12.87 9.07
CA LEU A 110 -2.16 -12.01 8.29
C LEU A 110 -3.16 -11.27 9.19
N MET A 111 -3.68 -11.93 10.23
CA MET A 111 -4.55 -11.31 11.22
C MET A 111 -3.83 -10.22 12.01
N ALA A 112 -2.60 -10.46 12.46
CA ALA A 112 -1.78 -9.49 13.17
C ALA A 112 -1.50 -8.25 12.31
N ILE A 113 -1.15 -8.43 11.04
CA ILE A 113 -0.97 -7.29 10.11
C ILE A 113 -2.26 -6.48 9.98
N ARG A 114 -3.43 -7.13 9.87
CA ARG A 114 -4.72 -6.43 9.81
C ARG A 114 -5.03 -5.68 11.10
N ALA A 115 -4.81 -6.30 12.24
CA ALA A 115 -5.01 -5.68 13.54
C ALA A 115 -4.07 -4.48 13.74
N ALA A 116 -2.79 -4.62 13.40
CA ALA A 116 -1.81 -3.54 13.43
C ALA A 116 -2.20 -2.39 12.50
N LYS A 117 -2.77 -2.71 11.33
CA LYS A 117 -3.30 -1.70 10.40
C LYS A 117 -4.50 -0.94 10.99
N LEU A 118 -5.42 -1.63 11.67
CA LEU A 118 -6.56 -0.99 12.35
C LEU A 118 -6.11 -0.10 13.50
N ASP A 119 -5.11 -0.54 14.26
CA ASP A 119 -4.46 0.26 15.31
C ASP A 119 -3.83 1.53 14.72
N ALA A 120 -3.10 1.40 13.60
CA ALA A 120 -2.52 2.54 12.91
C ALA A 120 -3.59 3.54 12.42
N TYR A 121 -4.73 3.06 11.92
CA TYR A 121 -5.85 3.93 11.52
C TYR A 121 -6.42 4.70 12.72
N ARG A 122 -6.53 4.06 13.88
CA ARG A 122 -6.98 4.72 15.11
C ARG A 122 -6.02 5.85 15.50
N ASN A 123 -4.73 5.55 15.60
CA ASN A 123 -3.70 6.52 15.96
C ASN A 123 -3.66 7.70 14.99
N LEU A 124 -3.82 7.42 13.68
CA LEU A 124 -3.93 8.45 12.66
C LEU A 124 -5.14 9.35 12.86
N THR A 125 -6.30 8.77 13.18
CA THR A 125 -7.53 9.52 13.43
C THR A 125 -7.38 10.46 14.63
N GLU A 126 -6.75 9.97 15.70
CA GLU A 126 -6.48 10.74 16.92
C GLU A 126 -5.52 11.91 16.63
N GLN A 127 -4.45 11.68 15.87
CA GLN A 127 -3.53 12.73 15.44
C GLN A 127 -4.22 13.79 14.59
N LEU A 128 -5.01 13.37 13.59
CA LEU A 128 -5.76 14.30 12.74
C LEU A 128 -6.72 15.15 13.59
N HIS A 129 -7.47 14.51 14.49
CA HIS A 129 -8.35 15.23 15.40
C HIS A 129 -7.60 16.28 16.23
N GLY A 130 -6.42 15.95 16.78
CA GLY A 130 -5.59 16.89 17.53
C GLY A 130 -5.16 18.12 16.72
N ILE A 131 -4.69 17.93 15.49
CA ILE A 131 -4.25 19.01 14.58
C ILE A 131 -5.40 20.02 14.35
N TYR A 132 -6.63 19.53 14.20
CA TYR A 132 -7.78 20.41 13.95
C TYR A 132 -8.31 21.14 15.17
N ILE A 133 -8.39 20.46 16.31
CA ILE A 133 -8.82 21.11 17.55
C ILE A 133 -7.88 22.28 17.88
N GLN A 134 -6.58 22.16 17.61
CA GLN A 134 -5.62 23.25 17.80
C GLN A 134 -5.81 24.41 16.80
N GLY A 135 -6.19 24.13 15.55
CA GLY A 135 -6.37 25.14 14.50
C GLY A 135 -7.66 25.98 14.59
N GLU A 136 -8.72 25.45 15.19
CA GLU A 136 -10.07 26.06 15.21
C GLU A 136 -10.40 26.82 16.52
N THR A 137 -9.42 27.12 17.38
CA THR A 137 -9.63 27.74 18.72
C THR A 137 -10.15 29.19 18.72
N THR A 138 -10.78 29.67 17.64
CA THR A 138 -11.57 30.92 17.67
C THR A 138 -12.94 30.61 18.27
N ILE A 139 -13.16 31.03 19.51
CA ILE A 139 -14.16 30.59 20.51
C ILE A 139 -15.65 30.57 20.04
N GLY A 140 -16.00 31.13 18.87
CA GLY A 140 -17.39 31.26 18.41
C GLY A 140 -17.94 30.15 17.51
N GLU A 141 -17.11 29.41 16.79
CA GLU A 141 -17.55 28.62 15.61
C GLU A 141 -17.44 27.08 15.80
N ALA A 142 -16.89 26.66 16.94
CA ALA A 142 -16.51 25.27 17.21
C ALA A 142 -17.70 24.32 17.45
N VAL A 143 -18.82 24.82 18.00
CA VAL A 143 -19.93 23.94 18.46
C VAL A 143 -20.79 23.42 17.29
N LEU A 144 -21.05 24.25 16.27
CA LEU A 144 -21.84 23.86 15.10
C LEU A 144 -21.06 23.02 14.08
N THR A 145 -19.74 23.06 14.14
CA THR A 145 -18.84 22.35 13.20
C THR A 145 -18.61 20.88 13.60
N SER A 146 -18.88 20.50 14.85
CA SER A 146 -18.54 19.19 15.43
C SER A 146 -19.11 17.97 14.67
N ASP A 147 -20.39 17.96 14.31
CA ASP A 147 -21.02 16.76 13.74
C ASP A 147 -20.62 16.51 12.29
N LYS A 148 -20.52 17.58 11.48
CA LYS A 148 -20.04 17.51 10.10
C LYS A 148 -18.53 17.18 10.05
N LEU A 149 -17.78 17.67 11.03
CA LEU A 149 -16.36 17.38 11.21
C LEU A 149 -16.11 15.90 11.55
N GLY A 150 -16.93 15.31 12.42
CA GLY A 150 -16.83 13.88 12.72
C GLY A 150 -17.00 13.00 11.47
N ALA A 151 -17.92 13.37 10.58
CA ALA A 151 -18.08 12.72 9.29
C ALA A 151 -16.84 12.91 8.38
N ALA A 152 -16.24 14.10 8.40
CA ALA A 152 -15.05 14.44 7.63
C ALA A 152 -13.81 13.63 7.99
N LEU A 153 -13.56 13.48 9.28
CA LEU A 153 -12.42 12.76 9.80
C LEU A 153 -12.54 11.27 9.45
N ARG A 154 -13.74 10.70 9.60
CA ARG A 154 -14.03 9.31 9.20
C ARG A 154 -13.79 9.09 7.70
N GLY A 155 -14.12 10.07 6.86
CA GLY A 155 -13.84 10.03 5.41
C GLY A 155 -12.35 10.14 5.08
N THR A 156 -11.59 10.94 5.83
CA THR A 156 -10.15 11.19 5.60
C THR A 156 -9.28 9.96 5.90
N VAL A 157 -9.63 9.22 6.94
CA VAL A 157 -8.88 8.03 7.38
C VAL A 157 -8.89 6.93 6.31
N ILE A 158 -9.95 6.86 5.49
CA ILE A 158 -10.04 5.92 4.35
C ILE A 158 -8.99 6.24 3.27
N GLY A 159 -8.55 7.49 3.16
CA GLY A 159 -7.53 7.95 2.21
C GLY A 159 -6.07 7.64 2.60
N ALA A 160 -5.82 6.98 3.73
CA ALA A 160 -4.47 6.69 4.17
C ALA A 160 -3.82 5.57 3.35
N ARG A 161 -2.58 5.81 2.89
CA ARG A 161 -1.76 4.80 2.20
C ARG A 161 -0.91 4.04 3.21
N THR A 162 -0.73 2.74 2.99
CA THR A 162 0.24 1.95 3.76
C THR A 162 1.64 2.22 3.22
N VAL A 163 2.51 2.76 4.07
CA VAL A 163 3.91 3.08 3.74
C VAL A 163 4.81 1.89 4.02
N LYS A 164 4.58 1.22 5.15
CA LYS A 164 5.45 0.14 5.62
C LYS A 164 4.66 -0.93 6.35
N ILE A 165 5.04 -2.18 6.15
CA ILE A 165 4.61 -3.32 6.95
C ILE A 165 5.87 -4.10 7.25
N GLU A 166 6.22 -4.22 8.52
CA GLU A 166 7.41 -4.95 8.93
C GLU A 166 7.17 -5.72 10.23
N PRO A 167 7.82 -6.88 10.41
CA PRO A 167 7.89 -7.52 11.71
C PRO A 167 8.82 -6.73 12.64
N THR A 168 8.35 -6.43 13.84
CA THR A 168 9.14 -5.82 14.91
C THR A 168 9.34 -6.87 16.00
N GLY A 169 10.57 -7.34 16.18
CA GLY A 169 10.88 -8.44 17.08
C GLY A 169 10.40 -9.80 16.55
N SER A 170 10.12 -10.75 17.44
CA SER A 170 9.77 -12.13 17.08
C SER A 170 8.27 -12.38 16.88
N ASP A 171 7.41 -11.58 17.52
CA ASP A 171 5.96 -11.84 17.60
C ASP A 171 5.08 -10.66 17.21
N THR A 172 5.63 -9.49 16.87
CA THR A 172 4.83 -8.29 16.60
C THR A 172 4.98 -7.82 15.15
N TYR A 173 3.89 -7.36 14.55
CA TYR A 173 3.93 -6.58 13.31
C TYR A 173 3.72 -5.11 13.61
N GLN A 174 4.47 -4.29 12.87
CA GLN A 174 4.34 -2.85 12.81
C GLN A 174 3.81 -2.46 11.42
N VAL A 175 2.80 -1.61 11.40
CA VAL A 175 2.23 -1.04 10.17
C VAL A 175 2.30 0.47 10.25
N GLU A 176 2.85 1.09 9.22
CA GLU A 176 2.91 2.53 9.07
C GLU A 176 1.95 2.98 7.98
N LEU A 177 1.09 3.94 8.34
CA LEU A 177 0.16 4.60 7.45
C LEU A 177 0.55 6.07 7.29
N ALA A 178 0.29 6.62 6.11
CA ALA A 178 0.48 8.04 5.83
C ALA A 178 -0.71 8.63 5.08
N VAL A 179 -1.05 9.87 5.40
CA VAL A 179 -1.99 10.69 4.61
C VAL A 179 -1.27 11.96 4.19
N SER A 180 -1.37 12.34 2.92
CA SER A 180 -0.83 13.62 2.45
C SER A 180 -1.62 14.79 3.02
N GLN A 181 -0.94 15.84 3.48
CA GLN A 181 -1.59 17.05 3.99
C GLN A 181 -2.52 17.71 2.96
N ALA A 182 -2.17 17.67 1.67
CA ALA A 182 -3.06 18.19 0.62
C ALA A 182 -4.42 17.46 0.54
N HIS A 183 -4.46 16.17 0.87
CA HIS A 183 -5.70 15.39 0.89
C HIS A 183 -6.56 15.75 2.11
N VAL A 184 -5.90 15.84 3.26
CA VAL A 184 -6.45 16.30 4.53
C VAL A 184 -7.09 17.69 4.35
N ASP A 185 -6.35 18.65 3.82
CA ASP A 185 -6.81 20.01 3.52
C ASP A 185 -8.01 20.06 2.58
N ARG A 186 -7.97 19.26 1.52
CA ARG A 186 -9.06 19.18 0.54
C ARG A 186 -10.36 18.74 1.21
N LEU A 187 -10.28 17.72 2.06
CA LEU A 187 -11.46 17.18 2.72
C LEU A 187 -12.05 18.21 3.66
N ILE A 188 -11.27 18.85 4.54
CA ILE A 188 -11.81 19.91 5.42
C ILE A 188 -12.52 21.00 4.62
N ARG A 189 -11.89 21.48 3.53
CA ARG A 189 -12.46 22.53 2.69
C ARG A 189 -13.79 22.09 2.09
N ALA A 190 -13.89 20.85 1.63
CA ALA A 190 -15.13 20.30 1.10
C ALA A 190 -16.25 20.27 2.16
N TYR A 191 -15.93 19.87 3.40
CA TYR A 191 -16.90 19.84 4.50
C TYR A 191 -17.30 21.23 4.98
N ARG A 192 -16.36 22.18 5.08
CA ARG A 192 -16.65 23.58 5.44
C ARG A 192 -17.58 24.24 4.42
N ASN A 193 -17.40 23.92 3.14
CA ASN A 193 -18.17 24.52 2.06
C ASN A 193 -19.52 23.81 1.81
N GLY A 194 -19.86 22.75 2.57
CA GLY A 194 -21.15 22.05 2.47
C GLY A 194 -21.36 21.31 1.14
N LEU A 195 -20.28 20.89 0.46
CA LEU A 195 -20.34 20.20 -0.83
C LEU A 195 -20.54 18.67 -0.71
N LEU A 196 -20.78 18.18 0.51
CA LEU A 196 -21.15 16.82 0.90
C LEU A 196 -22.10 16.89 2.09
#